data_AF-A0A925TG25-F1
#
_entry.id   AF-A0A925TG25-F1
#
_cell.length_a   1.000
_cell.length_b   1.000
_cell.length_c   1.000
_cell.angle_alpha   90.00
_cell.angle_beta   90.00
_cell.angle_gamma   90.00
#
_symmetry.space_group_name_H-M   'P 1'
#
loop_
_entity.id
_entity.type
_entity.pdbx_description
1 polymer ?
#
loop_
_entity_poly.entity_id
_entity_poly.type
_entity_poly.pdbx_seq_one_letter_code
_entity_poly.pdbx_strand_id
1 'polypeptide(L)'
;MAIRTLLAILLALSLLAIAGPRPARAVDAVATATRVGGDDKRTRFVADLTKAVSYTVFVLPDPYRVIIDMPDITFNLPPGTGQKTRGLISEYRYGQIAAGRSRIVLDTAGPVLIEKSFIVDPQAGQPARIVVDLVPISEEAFLKTYREEENGRDEVAALAEAATEDVAPLPIPELETVSPPLSKKKTAPRANGRKLVVIDPGHGGIDPGAVGVNRTKEKDIVLAFALSLREHLLRGGQYEVVMTRTADKFVSLKDRVRIARENAADLFIAIHADTVRGQQARGLTIYTLSEKASDAEAEALAHKENRSDIIAGLDLGAESEEVTDILIDLVQRESKSHSMVFARKAVSEMKPVTGFTGKPLRSAGFVVLKAPDVPSVLVELGYLSSRHDEAQLSSPSWRDKVAGAMTSAIDKYFATEVAQRGK
;
A
#
# COMPACT_ATOMS: atom_id res chain seq x y z
N MET A 1 37.87 -10.69 62.71
CA MET A 1 36.88 -11.67 62.24
C MET A 1 35.54 -11.19 62.78
N ALA A 2 34.49 -11.13 61.94
CA ALA A 2 33.23 -10.38 62.10
C ALA A 2 33.33 -8.90 61.64
N ILE A 3 32.27 -8.40 60.99
CA ILE A 3 32.13 -7.10 60.31
C ILE A 3 32.69 -7.04 58.86
N ARG A 4 32.50 -8.10 58.05
CA ARG A 4 32.49 -7.98 56.56
C ARG A 4 31.51 -8.93 55.85
N THR A 5 30.57 -9.52 56.58
CA THR A 5 29.59 -10.50 56.06
C THR A 5 28.16 -10.15 56.50
N LEU A 6 27.80 -8.86 56.44
CA LEU A 6 26.44 -8.41 56.76
C LEU A 6 25.92 -7.30 55.81
N LEU A 7 26.35 -7.33 54.55
CA LEU A 7 25.85 -6.43 53.51
C LEU A 7 25.76 -7.14 52.14
N ALA A 8 25.31 -8.41 52.15
CA ALA A 8 25.09 -9.19 50.94
C ALA A 8 23.76 -10.00 50.99
N ILE A 9 22.86 -9.69 51.93
CA ILE A 9 21.54 -10.34 52.08
C ILE A 9 20.39 -9.31 52.09
N LEU A 10 20.65 -8.05 51.72
CA LEU A 10 19.63 -6.99 51.70
C LEU A 10 19.61 -6.18 50.39
N LEU A 11 20.03 -6.80 49.29
CA LEU A 11 19.85 -6.27 47.93
C LEU A 11 19.63 -7.41 46.91
N ALA A 12 18.75 -8.35 47.27
CA ALA A 12 18.20 -9.36 46.37
C ALA A 12 16.66 -9.44 46.53
N LEU A 13 16.05 -8.29 46.81
CA LEU A 13 14.60 -8.11 46.93
C LEU A 13 14.15 -6.95 46.04
N SER A 14 14.48 -7.02 44.75
CA SER A 14 13.92 -6.10 43.76
C SER A 14 13.90 -6.78 42.40
N LEU A 15 12.69 -6.89 41.84
CA LEU A 15 12.32 -7.52 40.56
C LEU A 15 12.16 -9.05 40.57
N LEU A 16 11.29 -9.56 41.44
CA LEU A 16 10.36 -10.58 40.97
C LEU A 16 9.11 -9.85 40.47
N ALA A 17 9.18 -9.36 39.23
CA ALA A 17 7.97 -8.97 38.54
C ALA A 17 7.15 -10.25 38.39
N ILE A 18 6.10 -10.39 39.19
CA ILE A 18 5.07 -11.39 38.98
C ILE A 18 4.50 -11.05 37.61
N ALA A 19 4.99 -11.71 36.57
CA ALA A 19 4.33 -11.81 35.29
C ALA A 19 3.06 -12.63 35.54
N GLY A 20 2.07 -11.99 36.17
CA GLY A 20 0.71 -12.48 36.14
C GLY A 20 0.35 -12.69 34.67
N PRO A 21 -0.45 -13.72 34.34
CA PRO A 21 -0.88 -13.93 32.97
C PRO A 21 -1.42 -12.60 32.45
N ARG A 22 -0.72 -12.02 31.45
CA ARG A 22 -1.26 -10.88 30.71
C ARG A 22 -2.64 -11.34 30.24
N PRO A 23 -3.73 -10.60 30.55
CA PRO A 23 -5.03 -10.99 30.04
C PRO A 23 -4.88 -11.09 28.53
N ALA A 24 -5.08 -12.29 27.99
CA ALA A 24 -5.19 -12.47 26.56
C ALA A 24 -6.29 -11.51 26.11
N ARG A 25 -5.95 -10.57 25.23
CA ARG A 25 -6.94 -9.64 24.65
C ARG A 25 -8.00 -10.53 24.02
N ALA A 26 -9.21 -10.54 24.59
CA ALA A 26 -10.28 -11.42 24.13
C ALA A 26 -10.57 -11.08 22.67
N VAL A 27 -10.25 -12.01 21.75
CA VAL A 27 -10.71 -11.89 20.36
C VAL A 27 -12.20 -12.18 20.40
N ASP A 28 -12.97 -11.14 20.18
CA ASP A 28 -14.22 -10.99 20.89
C ASP A 28 -15.40 -11.59 20.11
N ALA A 29 -15.30 -11.65 18.78
CA ALA A 29 -16.27 -12.29 17.91
C ALA A 29 -15.58 -13.28 16.95
N VAL A 30 -16.31 -14.32 16.54
CA VAL A 30 -15.87 -15.33 15.59
C VAL A 30 -16.84 -15.36 14.41
N ALA A 31 -16.34 -15.22 13.19
CA ALA A 31 -17.11 -15.51 11.98
C ALA A 31 -17.19 -17.02 11.78
N THR A 32 -18.40 -17.58 11.85
CA THR A 32 -18.65 -19.02 11.82
C THR A 32 -19.20 -19.53 10.50
N ALA A 33 -19.83 -18.64 9.72
CA ALA A 33 -20.30 -18.96 8.39
C ALA A 33 -20.43 -17.70 7.54
N THR A 34 -20.33 -17.86 6.22
CA THR A 34 -20.63 -16.82 5.25
C THR A 34 -21.50 -17.40 4.14
N ARG A 35 -22.36 -16.55 3.56
CA ARG A 35 -23.29 -16.95 2.50
C ARG A 35 -23.41 -15.83 1.50
N VAL A 36 -23.44 -16.20 0.22
CA VAL A 36 -23.85 -15.30 -0.87
C VAL A 36 -25.18 -15.81 -1.40
N GLY A 37 -26.19 -14.96 -1.45
CA GLY A 37 -27.55 -15.20 -1.93
C GLY A 37 -27.92 -14.28 -3.09
N GLY A 38 -28.92 -14.65 -3.89
CA GLY A 38 -29.42 -13.82 -4.98
C GLY A 38 -28.78 -14.10 -6.35
N ASP A 39 -28.89 -13.12 -7.23
CA ASP A 39 -28.56 -13.16 -8.66
C ASP A 39 -27.86 -11.87 -9.13
N ASP A 40 -27.76 -11.68 -10.44
CA ASP A 40 -27.14 -10.53 -11.11
C ASP A 40 -27.95 -9.23 -11.02
N LYS A 41 -29.19 -9.27 -10.51
CA LYS A 41 -30.00 -8.07 -10.24
C LYS A 41 -29.89 -7.63 -8.79
N ARG A 42 -29.77 -8.58 -7.88
CA ARG A 42 -29.56 -8.31 -6.46
C ARG A 42 -28.80 -9.47 -5.82
N THR A 43 -27.68 -9.15 -5.19
CA THR A 43 -26.88 -10.12 -4.43
C THR A 43 -26.82 -9.71 -2.97
N ARG A 44 -27.06 -10.66 -2.08
CA ARG A 44 -26.94 -10.51 -0.63
C ARG A 44 -25.73 -11.26 -0.12
N PHE A 45 -24.81 -10.57 0.54
CA PHE A 45 -23.77 -11.18 1.36
C PHE A 45 -24.24 -11.26 2.81
N VAL A 46 -23.99 -12.39 3.47
CA VAL A 46 -24.27 -12.61 4.90
C VAL A 46 -23.04 -13.20 5.57
N ALA A 47 -22.60 -12.64 6.70
CA ALA A 47 -21.63 -13.25 7.60
C ALA A 47 -22.28 -13.52 8.96
N ASP A 48 -22.31 -14.78 9.38
CA ASP A 48 -22.73 -15.18 10.73
C ASP A 48 -21.55 -15.01 11.70
N LEU A 49 -21.79 -14.29 12.78
CA LEU A 49 -20.84 -14.01 13.85
C LEU A 49 -21.37 -14.54 15.20
N THR A 50 -20.47 -14.91 16.10
CA THR A 50 -20.84 -15.31 17.47
C THR A 50 -21.45 -14.17 18.29
N LYS A 51 -21.13 -12.91 17.96
CA LYS A 51 -21.73 -11.72 18.56
C LYS A 51 -21.75 -10.56 17.57
N ALA A 52 -22.62 -9.59 17.82
CA ALA A 52 -22.66 -8.37 17.03
C ALA A 52 -21.38 -7.55 17.21
N VAL A 53 -20.91 -6.96 16.13
CA VAL A 53 -19.74 -6.06 16.09
C VAL A 53 -20.10 -4.81 15.30
N SER A 54 -19.50 -3.67 15.65
CA SER A 54 -19.52 -2.51 14.78
C SER A 54 -18.80 -2.83 13.47
N TYR A 55 -19.24 -2.24 12.37
CA TYR A 55 -18.57 -2.37 11.09
C TYR A 55 -18.76 -1.12 10.24
N THR A 56 -17.86 -0.92 9.28
CA THR A 56 -17.99 0.08 8.22
C THR A 56 -18.04 -0.65 6.89
N VAL A 57 -18.87 -0.17 5.97
CA VAL A 57 -18.96 -0.73 4.61
C VAL A 57 -18.83 0.37 3.57
N PHE A 58 -18.09 0.10 2.50
CA PHE A 58 -17.87 1.05 1.42
C PHE A 58 -17.43 0.37 0.13
N VAL A 59 -17.47 1.11 -0.98
CA VAL A 59 -17.05 0.61 -2.30
C VAL A 59 -15.67 1.13 -2.70
N LEU A 60 -14.94 0.37 -3.52
CA LEU A 60 -13.68 0.77 -4.16
C LEU A 60 -13.71 0.45 -5.66
N PRO A 61 -13.19 1.32 -6.54
CA PRO A 61 -13.01 1.03 -7.95
C PRO A 61 -11.74 0.20 -8.25
N ASP A 62 -11.69 -0.33 -9.48
CA ASP A 62 -10.50 -0.86 -10.17
C ASP A 62 -9.59 -1.82 -9.37
N PRO A 63 -10.01 -3.09 -9.14
CA PRO A 63 -11.30 -3.68 -9.52
C PRO A 63 -12.43 -3.25 -8.57
N TYR A 64 -13.68 -3.31 -9.06
CA TYR A 64 -14.87 -3.02 -8.25
C TYR A 64 -14.94 -3.95 -7.04
N ARG A 65 -14.99 -3.35 -5.85
CA ARG A 65 -14.97 -4.04 -4.57
C ARG A 65 -15.96 -3.43 -3.59
N VAL A 66 -16.48 -4.26 -2.70
CA VAL A 66 -17.17 -3.83 -1.48
C VAL A 66 -16.34 -4.27 -0.29
N ILE A 67 -15.98 -3.32 0.56
CA ILE A 67 -15.14 -3.53 1.74
C ILE A 67 -16.02 -3.50 2.97
N ILE A 68 -15.86 -4.49 3.85
CA ILE A 68 -16.51 -4.56 5.17
C ILE A 68 -15.41 -4.62 6.23
N ASP A 69 -15.23 -3.52 6.97
CA ASP A 69 -14.26 -3.39 8.05
C ASP A 69 -14.90 -3.61 9.39
N MET A 70 -14.22 -4.32 10.27
CA MET A 70 -14.69 -4.60 11.62
C MET A 70 -13.52 -4.66 12.62
N PRO A 71 -13.80 -4.56 13.93
CA PRO A 71 -12.83 -4.89 14.97
C PRO A 71 -12.24 -6.29 14.77
N ASP A 72 -11.15 -6.57 15.47
CA ASP A 72 -10.50 -7.88 15.37
C ASP A 72 -11.46 -9.03 15.69
N ILE A 73 -11.67 -9.91 14.71
CA ILE A 73 -12.46 -11.12 14.82
C ILE A 73 -11.67 -12.33 14.35
N THR A 74 -12.01 -13.50 14.87
CA THR A 74 -11.47 -14.76 14.33
C THR A 74 -12.33 -15.23 13.15
N PHE A 75 -11.72 -15.59 12.03
CA PHE A 75 -12.42 -16.24 10.93
C PHE A 75 -12.30 -17.77 11.05
N ASN A 76 -13.36 -18.42 11.51
CA ASN A 76 -13.44 -19.89 11.57
C ASN A 76 -14.35 -20.39 10.44
N LEU A 77 -13.83 -20.30 9.21
CA LEU A 77 -14.56 -20.65 7.99
C LEU A 77 -13.87 -21.83 7.29
N PRO A 78 -14.62 -22.72 6.61
CA PRO A 78 -14.03 -23.80 5.84
C PRO A 78 -12.99 -23.30 4.81
N PRO A 79 -11.90 -24.03 4.56
CA PRO A 79 -10.95 -23.67 3.52
C PRO A 79 -11.63 -23.48 2.15
N GLY A 80 -11.23 -22.46 1.40
CA GLY A 80 -11.82 -22.16 0.10
C GLY A 80 -13.14 -21.38 0.15
N THR A 81 -13.63 -21.03 1.35
CA THR A 81 -14.78 -20.12 1.50
C THR A 81 -14.53 -18.81 0.76
N GLY A 82 -15.51 -18.39 -0.05
CA GLY A 82 -15.40 -17.19 -0.89
C GLY A 82 -14.76 -17.37 -2.25
N GLN A 83 -14.29 -18.58 -2.58
CA GLN A 83 -13.87 -18.90 -3.95
C GLN A 83 -15.10 -19.28 -4.79
N LYS A 84 -15.27 -18.64 -5.96
CA LYS A 84 -16.38 -18.87 -6.92
C LYS A 84 -17.77 -18.66 -6.32
N THR A 85 -18.15 -17.40 -6.16
CA THR A 85 -19.48 -17.02 -5.65
C THR A 85 -20.51 -16.87 -6.78
N ARG A 86 -21.65 -16.26 -6.49
CA ARG A 86 -22.77 -16.08 -7.42
C ARG A 86 -23.25 -14.64 -7.45
N GLY A 87 -24.01 -14.32 -8.50
CA GLY A 87 -24.59 -13.00 -8.70
C GLY A 87 -23.52 -11.95 -8.97
N LEU A 88 -23.63 -10.79 -8.32
CA LEU A 88 -22.75 -9.64 -8.46
C LEU A 88 -21.39 -9.82 -7.79
N ILE A 89 -21.25 -10.77 -6.85
CA ILE A 89 -19.99 -11.07 -6.17
C ILE A 89 -19.32 -12.21 -6.91
N SER A 90 -18.09 -11.98 -7.39
CA SER A 90 -17.30 -12.96 -8.16
C SER A 90 -16.48 -13.87 -7.24
N GLU A 91 -15.84 -13.27 -6.24
CA GLU A 91 -15.14 -13.94 -5.15
C GLU A 91 -15.08 -13.01 -3.94
N TYR A 92 -14.73 -13.52 -2.77
CA TYR A 92 -14.37 -12.69 -1.64
C TYR A 92 -13.23 -13.27 -0.83
N ARG A 93 -12.52 -12.37 -0.13
CA ARG A 93 -11.41 -12.68 0.76
C ARG A 93 -11.70 -12.10 2.13
N TYR A 94 -11.09 -12.68 3.16
CA TYR A 94 -11.24 -12.23 4.52
C TYR A 94 -9.97 -12.47 5.32
N GLY A 95 -9.78 -11.70 6.38
CA GLY A 95 -8.66 -11.90 7.29
C GLY A 95 -8.41 -10.72 8.23
N GLN A 96 -7.45 -10.90 9.13
CA GLN A 96 -6.87 -9.81 9.87
C GLN A 96 -6.01 -8.96 8.93
N ILE A 97 -6.18 -7.66 9.02
CA ILE A 97 -5.56 -6.69 8.12
C ILE A 97 -4.53 -5.80 8.83
N ALA A 98 -4.77 -5.55 10.12
CA ALA A 98 -3.85 -4.89 11.04
C ALA A 98 -4.14 -5.37 12.46
N ALA A 99 -3.25 -5.08 13.41
CA ALA A 99 -3.52 -5.38 14.81
C ALA A 99 -4.80 -4.68 15.27
N GLY A 100 -5.81 -5.45 15.70
CA GLY A 100 -7.09 -4.89 16.14
C GLY A 100 -8.16 -4.73 15.05
N ARG A 101 -7.87 -5.06 13.78
CA ARG A 101 -8.82 -4.91 12.66
C ARG A 101 -8.90 -6.16 11.78
N SER A 102 -10.13 -6.48 11.39
CA SER A 102 -10.47 -7.55 10.45
C SER A 102 -11.26 -6.97 9.27
N ARG A 103 -11.15 -7.64 8.12
CA ARG A 103 -11.80 -7.19 6.88
C ARG A 103 -12.36 -8.35 6.08
N ILE A 104 -13.46 -8.07 5.40
CA ILE A 104 -13.98 -8.87 4.28
C ILE A 104 -13.95 -7.99 3.03
N VAL A 105 -13.37 -8.50 1.94
CA VAL A 105 -13.29 -7.85 0.62
C VAL A 105 -14.11 -8.66 -0.37
N LEU A 106 -15.22 -8.09 -0.85
CA LEU A 106 -16.06 -8.69 -1.89
C LEU A 106 -15.62 -8.14 -3.25
N ASP A 107 -15.02 -8.97 -4.11
CA ASP A 107 -14.74 -8.59 -5.50
C ASP A 107 -16.03 -8.72 -6.32
N THR A 108 -16.45 -7.65 -6.98
CA THR A 108 -17.70 -7.64 -7.75
C THR A 108 -17.46 -7.75 -9.25
N ALA A 109 -18.40 -8.39 -9.96
CA ALA A 109 -18.33 -8.58 -11.41
C ALA A 109 -18.46 -7.26 -12.20
N GLY A 110 -18.99 -6.21 -11.55
CA GLY A 110 -19.18 -4.89 -12.11
C GLY A 110 -19.46 -3.86 -11.01
N PRO A 111 -19.78 -2.61 -11.39
CA PRO A 111 -20.11 -1.55 -10.45
C PRO A 111 -21.41 -1.89 -9.70
N VAL A 112 -21.39 -1.73 -8.37
CA VAL A 112 -22.54 -2.01 -7.50
C VAL A 112 -22.82 -0.84 -6.56
N LEU A 113 -24.09 -0.67 -6.18
CA LEU A 113 -24.50 0.15 -5.05
C LEU A 113 -24.69 -0.75 -3.83
N ILE A 114 -24.21 -0.32 -2.67
CA ILE A 114 -24.62 -0.88 -1.38
C ILE A 114 -26.04 -0.38 -1.12
N GLU A 115 -27.05 -1.17 -1.49
CA GLU A 115 -28.44 -0.77 -1.30
C GLU A 115 -28.81 -0.78 0.18
N LYS A 116 -28.35 -1.80 0.91
CA LYS A 116 -28.56 -1.92 2.36
C LYS A 116 -27.33 -2.55 3.00
N SER A 117 -26.98 -2.06 4.18
CA SER A 117 -26.13 -2.80 5.11
C SER A 117 -26.69 -2.66 6.51
N PHE A 118 -26.77 -3.76 7.24
CA PHE A 118 -27.15 -3.76 8.66
C PHE A 118 -26.58 -4.98 9.37
N ILE A 119 -26.49 -4.88 10.70
CA ILE A 119 -26.21 -6.03 11.56
C ILE A 119 -27.49 -6.45 12.29
N VAL A 120 -27.69 -7.76 12.41
CA VAL A 120 -28.74 -8.38 13.20
C VAL A 120 -28.12 -8.96 14.46
N ASP A 121 -28.65 -8.57 15.62
CA ASP A 121 -28.24 -9.12 16.91
C ASP A 121 -28.58 -10.61 17.04
N PRO A 122 -27.79 -11.37 17.82
CA PRO A 122 -28.06 -12.79 18.04
C PRO A 122 -29.38 -12.96 18.82
N GLN A 123 -30.30 -13.77 18.30
CA GLN A 123 -31.62 -13.99 18.92
C GLN A 123 -32.10 -15.43 18.73
N ALA A 124 -32.73 -16.01 19.75
CA ALA A 124 -33.37 -17.33 19.70
C ALA A 124 -32.45 -18.45 19.14
N GLY A 125 -31.18 -18.45 19.55
CA GLY A 125 -30.17 -19.43 19.10
C GLY A 125 -29.62 -19.18 17.69
N GLN A 126 -30.06 -18.12 17.00
CA GLN A 126 -29.46 -17.68 15.74
C GLN A 126 -28.23 -16.80 16.02
N PRO A 127 -27.16 -16.93 15.20
CA PRO A 127 -25.96 -16.10 15.34
C PRO A 127 -26.27 -14.64 14.99
N ALA A 128 -25.40 -13.73 15.40
CA ALA A 128 -25.40 -12.36 14.89
C ALA A 128 -25.10 -12.38 13.39
N ARG A 129 -25.64 -11.44 12.61
CA ARG A 129 -25.45 -11.44 11.15
C ARG A 129 -25.15 -10.06 10.60
N ILE A 130 -24.01 -9.91 9.95
CA ILE A 130 -23.80 -8.78 9.03
C ILE A 130 -24.47 -9.14 7.71
N VAL A 131 -25.34 -8.25 7.22
CA VAL A 131 -26.04 -8.40 5.94
C VAL A 131 -25.72 -7.21 5.05
N VAL A 132 -25.28 -7.47 3.82
CA VAL A 132 -24.99 -6.44 2.81
C VAL A 132 -25.71 -6.81 1.51
N ASP A 133 -26.62 -5.94 1.07
CA ASP A 133 -27.36 -6.06 -0.19
C ASP A 133 -26.73 -5.18 -1.26
N LEU A 134 -26.45 -5.78 -2.40
CA LEU A 134 -25.83 -5.16 -3.57
C LEU A 134 -26.79 -5.19 -4.75
N VAL A 135 -26.86 -4.08 -5.48
CA VAL A 135 -27.57 -3.97 -6.77
C VAL A 135 -26.62 -3.40 -7.83
N PRO A 136 -26.71 -3.81 -9.11
CA PRO A 136 -25.84 -3.26 -10.14
C PRO A 136 -26.21 -1.80 -10.42
N ILE A 137 -25.19 -0.99 -10.69
CA ILE A 137 -25.38 0.39 -11.15
C ILE A 137 -24.49 0.68 -12.35
N SER A 138 -24.77 1.78 -13.06
CA SER A 138 -23.86 2.24 -14.11
C SER A 138 -22.51 2.65 -13.50
N GLU A 139 -21.45 2.50 -14.29
CA GLU A 139 -20.11 2.91 -13.90
C GLU A 139 -20.03 4.41 -13.55
N GLU A 140 -20.76 5.25 -14.29
CA GLU A 140 -20.87 6.68 -14.02
C GLU A 140 -21.51 6.95 -12.65
N ALA A 141 -22.63 6.27 -12.35
CA ALA A 141 -23.28 6.38 -11.06
C ALA A 141 -22.37 5.87 -9.93
N PHE A 142 -21.64 4.78 -10.15
CA PHE A 142 -20.68 4.24 -9.18
C PHE A 142 -19.58 5.25 -8.87
N LEU A 143 -18.95 5.82 -9.89
CA LEU A 143 -17.89 6.80 -9.69
C LEU A 143 -18.39 8.07 -8.99
N LYS A 144 -19.63 8.48 -9.27
CA LYS A 144 -20.25 9.60 -8.57
C LYS A 144 -20.46 9.28 -7.09
N THR A 145 -21.12 8.17 -6.77
CA THR A 145 -21.34 7.73 -5.38
C THR A 145 -20.02 7.56 -4.64
N TYR A 146 -19.01 6.97 -5.29
CA TYR A 146 -17.68 6.80 -4.73
C TYR A 146 -17.01 8.14 -4.37
N ARG A 147 -17.08 9.14 -5.26
CA ARG A 147 -16.51 10.48 -5.01
C ARG A 147 -17.27 11.24 -3.91
N GLU A 148 -18.59 11.11 -3.87
CA GLU A 148 -19.42 11.73 -2.81
C GLU A 148 -19.12 11.10 -1.44
N GLU A 149 -18.95 9.78 -1.36
CA GLU A 149 -18.50 9.09 -0.14
C GLU A 149 -17.06 9.43 0.25
N GLU A 150 -16.17 9.68 -0.71
CA GLU A 150 -14.78 10.11 -0.50
C GLU A 150 -14.76 11.51 0.14
N ASN A 151 -15.40 12.49 -0.50
CA ASN A 151 -15.46 13.86 0.02
C ASN A 151 -16.09 13.92 1.42
N GLY A 152 -17.15 13.13 1.65
CA GLY A 152 -17.79 13.05 2.96
C GLY A 152 -16.91 12.43 4.04
N ARG A 153 -15.99 11.52 3.69
CA ARG A 153 -15.02 10.95 4.65
C ARG A 153 -13.92 11.93 4.99
N ASP A 154 -13.42 12.67 4.00
CA ASP A 154 -12.40 13.70 4.20
C ASP A 154 -12.95 14.85 5.07
N GLU A 155 -14.21 15.26 4.83
CA GLU A 155 -14.91 16.24 5.68
C GLU A 155 -15.12 15.73 7.11
N VAL A 156 -15.52 14.46 7.30
CA VAL A 156 -15.71 13.88 8.64
C VAL A 156 -14.38 13.69 9.38
N ALA A 157 -13.30 13.33 8.67
CA ALA A 157 -11.96 13.25 9.24
C ALA A 157 -11.46 14.64 9.69
N ALA A 158 -11.62 15.66 8.84
CA ALA A 158 -11.28 17.05 9.18
C ALA A 158 -12.12 17.60 10.35
N LEU A 159 -13.41 17.27 10.41
CA LEU A 159 -14.29 17.66 11.52
C LEU A 159 -13.96 16.92 12.82
N ALA A 160 -13.55 15.64 12.75
CA ALA A 160 -13.11 14.88 13.91
C ALA A 160 -11.78 15.42 14.47
N GLU A 161 -10.90 15.89 13.60
CA GLU A 161 -9.62 16.53 13.97
C GLU A 161 -9.87 17.91 14.61
N ALA A 162 -10.72 18.75 14.00
CA ALA A 162 -11.14 20.03 14.57
C ALA A 162 -11.89 19.89 15.92
N ALA A 163 -12.63 18.80 16.12
CA ALA A 163 -13.33 18.53 17.39
C ALA A 163 -12.39 18.05 18.52
N THR A 164 -11.12 17.73 18.22
CA THR A 164 -10.13 17.32 19.24
C THR A 164 -9.27 18.47 19.78
N GLU A 165 -9.42 19.70 19.25
CA GLU A 165 -8.63 20.85 19.71
C GLU A 165 -9.07 21.42 21.08
N ASP A 166 -10.29 21.12 21.55
CA ASP A 166 -10.86 21.74 22.77
C ASP A 166 -10.79 20.86 24.04
N VAL A 167 -10.06 19.73 23.99
CA VAL A 167 -9.79 18.92 25.19
C VAL A 167 -8.31 19.06 25.54
N ALA A 168 -8.02 19.84 26.58
CA ALA A 168 -6.69 19.89 27.19
C ALA A 168 -6.18 18.45 27.42
N PRO A 169 -5.02 18.05 26.86
CA PRO A 169 -4.57 16.67 26.98
C PRO A 169 -4.32 16.32 28.45
N LEU A 170 -5.00 15.28 28.94
CA LEU A 170 -4.56 14.59 30.14
C LEU A 170 -3.15 14.04 29.90
N PRO A 171 -2.23 14.07 30.89
CA PRO A 171 -0.88 13.57 30.72
C PRO A 171 -0.92 12.06 30.52
N ILE A 172 -0.81 11.65 29.26
CA ILE A 172 -0.53 10.28 28.86
C ILE A 172 0.97 10.06 29.15
N PRO A 173 1.39 8.95 29.78
CA PRO A 173 2.80 8.62 29.87
C PRO A 173 3.36 8.57 28.45
N GLU A 174 4.35 9.42 28.20
CA GLU A 174 4.99 9.63 26.91
C GLU A 174 5.61 8.30 26.43
N LEU A 175 4.83 7.53 25.67
CA LEU A 175 5.37 6.54 24.74
C LEU A 175 5.96 7.37 23.62
N GLU A 176 7.28 7.51 23.66
CA GLU A 176 8.11 8.23 22.69
C GLU A 176 7.55 8.07 21.26
N THR A 177 6.84 9.09 20.79
CA THR A 177 6.60 9.30 19.38
C THR A 177 7.93 9.74 18.80
N VAL A 178 8.77 8.75 18.49
CA VAL A 178 10.01 8.98 17.73
C VAL A 178 9.59 9.28 16.29
N SER A 179 9.02 10.45 16.05
CA SER A 179 9.30 11.16 14.80
C SER A 179 10.78 11.47 14.86
N PRO A 180 11.65 10.83 14.06
CA PRO A 180 13.05 11.19 14.09
C PRO A 180 13.10 12.67 13.70
N PRO A 181 13.76 13.54 14.47
CA PRO A 181 14.12 14.84 13.94
C PRO A 181 14.89 14.61 12.65
N LEU A 182 14.79 15.53 11.68
CA LEU A 182 15.71 15.60 10.55
C LEU A 182 17.13 15.84 11.09
N SER A 183 17.74 14.77 11.61
CA SER A 183 19.14 14.71 11.90
C SER A 183 19.81 14.86 10.56
N LYS A 184 20.50 15.99 10.38
CA LYS A 184 21.38 16.34 9.28
C LYS A 184 22.56 15.35 9.13
N LYS A 185 22.38 14.06 9.36
CA LYS A 185 23.29 13.07 8.79
C LYS A 185 22.87 12.90 7.34
N LYS A 186 23.48 13.72 6.47
CA LYS A 186 24.04 13.15 5.24
C LYS A 186 24.76 11.88 5.70
N THR A 187 24.16 10.72 5.48
CA THR A 187 24.80 9.47 5.84
C THR A 187 26.18 9.51 5.22
N ALA A 188 27.20 9.32 6.04
CA ALA A 188 28.55 9.20 5.54
C ALA A 188 28.51 8.17 4.39
N PRO A 189 29.25 8.40 3.29
CA PRO A 189 29.32 7.44 2.19
C PRO A 189 29.49 6.05 2.80
N ARG A 190 28.65 5.11 2.37
CA ARG A 190 28.68 3.74 2.89
C ARG A 190 30.12 3.25 2.87
N ALA A 191 30.53 2.47 3.87
CA ALA A 191 31.93 2.08 4.05
C ALA A 191 32.55 1.38 2.83
N ASN A 192 31.72 0.79 1.96
CA ASN A 192 32.13 0.14 0.72
C ASN A 192 31.97 1.00 -0.55
N GLY A 193 31.52 2.24 -0.43
CA GLY A 193 31.28 3.18 -1.54
C GLY A 193 30.14 2.82 -2.49
N ARG A 194 29.41 1.71 -2.25
CA ARG A 194 28.35 1.23 -3.16
C ARG A 194 27.07 2.04 -3.01
N LYS A 195 26.39 2.23 -4.13
CA LYS A 195 25.09 2.88 -4.20
C LYS A 195 23.98 1.93 -3.78
N LEU A 196 22.99 2.44 -3.04
CA LEU A 196 21.79 1.69 -2.68
C LEU A 196 20.64 2.00 -3.63
N VAL A 197 20.05 0.96 -4.19
CA VAL A 197 18.75 1.05 -4.84
C VAL A 197 17.71 0.34 -3.97
N VAL A 198 16.65 1.05 -3.61
CA VAL A 198 15.46 0.44 -3.02
C VAL A 198 14.46 0.15 -4.12
N ILE A 199 14.03 -1.10 -4.22
CA ILE A 199 13.02 -1.55 -5.17
C ILE A 199 11.75 -1.86 -4.40
N ASP A 200 10.66 -1.23 -4.83
CA ASP A 200 9.36 -1.34 -4.20
C ASP A 200 8.35 -1.99 -5.15
N PRO A 201 8.15 -3.31 -5.10
CA PRO A 201 7.04 -3.92 -5.82
C PRO A 201 5.70 -3.54 -5.16
N GLY A 202 4.85 -2.82 -5.90
CA GLY A 202 3.55 -2.32 -5.45
C GLY A 202 2.61 -3.40 -4.90
N HIS A 203 1.63 -2.98 -4.09
CA HIS A 203 0.58 -3.84 -3.52
C HIS A 203 1.14 -5.04 -2.69
N GLY A 204 0.42 -6.16 -2.66
CA GLY A 204 0.82 -7.40 -2.00
C GLY A 204 -0.16 -7.83 -0.91
N GLY A 205 -0.17 -9.13 -0.59
CA GLY A 205 -1.08 -9.72 0.38
C GLY A 205 -2.54 -9.52 -0.01
N ILE A 206 -3.29 -8.80 0.83
CA ILE A 206 -4.71 -8.52 0.66
C ILE A 206 -5.01 -7.58 -0.52
N ASP A 207 -4.03 -6.73 -0.87
CA ASP A 207 -4.14 -5.84 -2.01
C ASP A 207 -3.59 -6.52 -3.28
N PRO A 208 -4.45 -6.93 -4.23
CA PRO A 208 -4.00 -7.53 -5.48
C PRO A 208 -3.41 -6.51 -6.47
N GLY A 209 -3.63 -5.21 -6.22
CA GLY A 209 -3.51 -4.17 -7.25
C GLY A 209 -4.54 -4.36 -8.35
N ALA A 210 -4.20 -3.93 -9.55
CA ALA A 210 -5.02 -4.11 -10.72
C ALA A 210 -5.15 -5.59 -11.12
N VAL A 211 -6.30 -5.94 -11.72
CA VAL A 211 -6.58 -7.28 -12.22
C VAL A 211 -6.78 -7.21 -13.72
N GLY A 212 -5.88 -7.85 -14.47
CA GLY A 212 -5.87 -7.88 -15.92
C GLY A 212 -7.00 -8.71 -16.52
N VAL A 213 -7.14 -8.61 -17.84
CA VAL A 213 -8.22 -9.25 -18.60
C VAL A 213 -8.18 -10.78 -18.48
N ASN A 214 -7.00 -11.38 -18.32
CA ASN A 214 -6.83 -12.81 -18.09
C ASN A 214 -6.75 -13.18 -16.60
N ARG A 215 -7.23 -12.29 -15.71
CA ARG A 215 -7.15 -12.39 -14.24
C ARG A 215 -5.73 -12.38 -13.68
N THR A 216 -4.77 -11.88 -14.44
CA THR A 216 -3.42 -11.61 -13.95
C THR A 216 -3.49 -10.55 -12.85
N LYS A 217 -2.84 -10.78 -11.72
CA LYS A 217 -2.81 -9.81 -10.62
C LYS A 217 -1.53 -8.99 -10.69
N GLU A 218 -1.67 -7.68 -10.59
CA GLU A 218 -0.54 -6.75 -10.59
C GLU A 218 0.52 -7.13 -9.57
N LYS A 219 0.12 -7.40 -8.32
CA LYS A 219 1.03 -7.74 -7.22
C LYS A 219 2.03 -8.87 -7.53
N ASP A 220 1.62 -9.81 -8.40
CA ASP A 220 2.42 -10.98 -8.79
C ASP A 220 3.42 -10.60 -9.89
N ILE A 221 2.96 -9.83 -10.87
CA ILE A 221 3.78 -9.31 -11.98
C ILE A 221 4.89 -8.40 -11.47
N VAL A 222 4.53 -7.42 -10.64
CA VAL A 222 5.48 -6.41 -10.15
C VAL A 222 6.51 -7.04 -9.20
N LEU A 223 6.11 -8.04 -8.39
CA LEU A 223 7.05 -8.81 -7.59
C LEU A 223 8.02 -9.61 -8.46
N ALA A 224 7.52 -10.30 -9.49
CA ALA A 224 8.35 -11.07 -10.40
C ALA A 224 9.35 -10.18 -11.16
N PHE A 225 8.91 -8.99 -11.61
CA PHE A 225 9.80 -8.01 -12.24
C PHE A 225 10.84 -7.48 -11.25
N ALA A 226 10.43 -7.06 -10.06
CA ALA A 226 11.33 -6.52 -9.03
C ALA A 226 12.41 -7.52 -8.61
N LEU A 227 12.06 -8.80 -8.48
CA LEU A 227 13.04 -9.87 -8.20
C LEU A 227 14.04 -10.02 -9.35
N SER A 228 13.58 -9.98 -10.60
CA SER A 228 14.48 -10.00 -11.76
C SER A 228 15.43 -8.79 -11.76
N LEU A 229 14.91 -7.58 -11.56
CA LEU A 229 15.72 -6.35 -11.47
C LEU A 229 16.76 -6.42 -10.34
N ARG A 230 16.37 -6.94 -9.17
CA ARG A 230 17.30 -7.19 -8.06
C ARG A 230 18.45 -8.11 -8.49
N GLU A 231 18.16 -9.21 -9.18
CA GLU A 231 19.20 -10.13 -9.65
C GLU A 231 20.12 -9.50 -10.73
N HIS A 232 19.61 -8.61 -11.58
CA HIS A 232 20.46 -7.85 -12.50
C HIS A 232 21.40 -6.90 -11.76
N LEU A 233 20.89 -6.13 -10.78
CA LEU A 233 21.69 -5.17 -10.02
C LEU A 233 22.74 -5.84 -9.13
N LEU A 234 22.42 -6.99 -8.53
CA LEU A 234 23.35 -7.72 -7.67
C LEU A 234 24.48 -8.40 -8.45
N ARG A 235 24.24 -8.85 -9.70
CA ARG A 235 25.24 -9.53 -10.53
C ARG A 235 26.50 -8.71 -10.78
N GLY A 236 26.36 -7.39 -10.91
CA GLY A 236 27.51 -6.50 -11.15
C GLY A 236 28.33 -6.17 -9.91
N GLY A 237 27.85 -6.48 -8.70
CA GLY A 237 28.52 -6.15 -7.43
C GLY A 237 28.60 -4.66 -7.08
N GLN A 238 28.24 -3.76 -8.00
CA GLN A 238 28.30 -2.30 -7.87
C GLN A 238 27.24 -1.73 -6.93
N TYR A 239 26.11 -2.44 -6.77
CA TYR A 239 24.96 -1.98 -6.03
C TYR A 239 24.69 -2.80 -4.79
N GLU A 240 24.13 -2.13 -3.79
CA GLU A 240 23.29 -2.77 -2.79
C GLU A 240 21.83 -2.63 -3.19
N VAL A 241 21.03 -3.64 -2.87
CA VAL A 241 19.61 -3.65 -3.19
C VAL A 241 18.82 -4.02 -1.94
N VAL A 242 17.86 -3.17 -1.59
CA VAL A 242 16.85 -3.44 -0.56
C VAL A 242 15.48 -3.52 -1.24
N MET A 243 14.69 -4.51 -0.87
CA MET A 243 13.32 -4.69 -1.38
C MET A 243 12.34 -4.37 -0.25
N THR A 244 11.27 -3.61 -0.52
CA THR A 244 10.21 -3.38 0.49
C THR A 244 9.47 -4.67 0.84
N ARG A 245 9.29 -5.57 -0.14
CA ARG A 245 8.84 -6.94 0.04
C ARG A 245 9.50 -7.90 -0.96
N THR A 246 9.72 -9.15 -0.52
CA THR A 246 10.26 -10.25 -1.35
C THR A 246 9.29 -11.41 -1.50
N ALA A 247 8.10 -11.29 -0.93
CA ALA A 247 7.03 -12.28 -0.94
C ALA A 247 5.67 -11.59 -1.10
N ASP A 248 4.61 -12.38 -1.22
CA ASP A 248 3.22 -11.90 -1.27
C ASP A 248 2.74 -11.45 0.12
N LYS A 249 3.22 -10.27 0.55
CA LYS A 249 2.84 -9.60 1.78
C LYS A 249 2.48 -8.15 1.50
N PHE A 250 1.53 -7.62 2.24
CA PHE A 250 1.22 -6.20 2.21
C PHE A 250 2.30 -5.39 2.94
N VAL A 251 2.62 -4.19 2.44
CA VAL A 251 3.49 -3.20 3.08
C VAL A 251 2.81 -1.84 2.89
N SER A 252 2.68 -1.06 3.97
CA SER A 252 2.01 0.25 3.90
C SER A 252 2.82 1.25 3.08
N LEU A 253 2.17 2.26 2.49
CA LEU A 253 2.85 3.33 1.75
C LEU A 253 3.86 4.07 2.65
N LYS A 254 3.48 4.34 3.91
CA LYS A 254 4.36 4.95 4.91
C LYS A 254 5.58 4.08 5.19
N ASP A 255 5.41 2.77 5.34
CA ASP A 255 6.54 1.86 5.56
C ASP A 255 7.45 1.74 4.35
N ARG A 256 6.91 1.79 3.12
CA ARG A 256 7.73 1.80 1.89
C ARG A 256 8.66 3.01 1.86
N VAL A 257 8.11 4.20 2.15
CA VAL A 257 8.88 5.45 2.26
C VAL A 257 9.90 5.35 3.40
N ARG A 258 9.48 4.86 4.57
CA ARG A 258 10.36 4.70 5.74
C ARG A 258 11.54 3.77 5.47
N ILE A 259 11.31 2.63 4.81
CA ILE A 259 12.37 1.68 4.39
C ILE A 259 13.40 2.40 3.51
N ALA A 260 12.96 3.22 2.55
CA ALA A 260 13.86 3.97 1.69
C ALA A 260 14.74 4.96 2.48
N ARG A 261 14.11 5.70 3.40
CA ARG A 261 14.80 6.71 4.22
C ARG A 261 15.75 6.11 5.26
N GLU A 262 15.30 5.12 6.04
CA GLU A 262 16.10 4.48 7.08
C GLU A 262 17.34 3.78 6.52
N ASN A 263 17.25 3.26 5.29
CA ASN A 263 18.38 2.65 4.60
C ASN A 263 19.28 3.67 3.86
N ALA A 264 18.90 4.95 3.87
CA ALA A 264 19.52 6.03 3.11
C ALA A 264 19.75 5.65 1.63
N ALA A 265 18.65 5.31 0.96
CA ALA A 265 18.67 4.94 -0.45
C ALA A 265 19.23 6.07 -1.33
N ASP A 266 20.07 5.73 -2.30
CA ASP A 266 20.52 6.68 -3.32
C ASP A 266 19.50 6.81 -4.47
N LEU A 267 18.60 5.83 -4.61
CA LEU A 267 17.49 5.82 -5.56
C LEU A 267 16.38 4.88 -5.05
N PHE A 268 15.13 5.32 -5.16
CA PHE A 268 13.93 4.53 -4.88
C PHE A 268 13.11 4.33 -6.16
N ILE A 269 12.71 3.09 -6.43
CA ILE A 269 11.95 2.73 -7.63
C ILE A 269 10.73 1.91 -7.21
N ALA A 270 9.55 2.52 -7.26
CA ALA A 270 8.27 1.84 -7.14
C ALA A 270 7.87 1.21 -8.49
N ILE A 271 7.47 -0.05 -8.48
CA ILE A 271 7.12 -0.83 -9.67
C ILE A 271 5.63 -1.18 -9.63
N HIS A 272 4.91 -0.76 -10.66
CA HIS A 272 3.47 -0.95 -10.85
C HIS A 272 3.16 -1.45 -12.27
N ALA A 273 1.96 -1.95 -12.47
CA ALA A 273 1.41 -2.37 -13.76
C ALA A 273 -0.12 -2.23 -13.73
N ASP A 274 -0.59 -1.00 -13.65
CA ASP A 274 -1.99 -0.69 -13.36
C ASP A 274 -2.95 -1.03 -14.54
N THR A 275 -4.26 -0.89 -14.35
CA THR A 275 -5.29 -0.88 -15.39
C THR A 275 -5.80 0.54 -15.61
N VAL A 276 -5.79 1.00 -16.86
CA VAL A 276 -6.52 2.22 -17.25
C VAL A 276 -7.85 1.84 -17.90
N ARG A 277 -8.89 2.64 -17.63
CA ARG A 277 -10.21 2.49 -18.24
C ARG A 277 -10.19 2.94 -19.70
N GLY A 278 -10.77 2.13 -20.60
CA GLY A 278 -10.76 2.34 -22.06
C GLY A 278 -9.60 1.63 -22.76
N GLN A 279 -9.85 1.10 -23.97
CA GLN A 279 -8.98 0.12 -24.65
C GLN A 279 -7.67 0.67 -25.27
N GLN A 280 -7.16 1.85 -24.87
CA GLN A 280 -6.11 2.52 -25.64
C GLN A 280 -4.78 2.80 -24.91
N ALA A 281 -4.72 2.76 -23.57
CA ALA A 281 -3.46 2.96 -22.87
C ALA A 281 -2.59 1.69 -22.96
N ARG A 282 -1.38 1.83 -23.49
CA ARG A 282 -0.38 0.77 -23.57
C ARG A 282 1.04 1.31 -23.53
N GLY A 283 1.97 0.48 -23.08
CA GLY A 283 3.38 0.79 -22.95
C GLY A 283 3.72 1.43 -21.61
N LEU A 284 5.02 1.49 -21.35
CA LEU A 284 5.59 1.93 -20.09
C LEU A 284 5.40 3.44 -19.88
N THR A 285 5.21 3.84 -18.62
CA THR A 285 5.19 5.26 -18.19
C THR A 285 5.98 5.41 -16.88
N ILE A 286 6.73 6.49 -16.74
CA ILE A 286 7.47 6.80 -15.51
C ILE A 286 6.91 8.08 -14.88
N TYR A 287 6.59 7.99 -13.59
CA TYR A 287 6.03 9.06 -12.79
C TYR A 287 7.06 9.58 -11.79
N THR A 288 7.00 10.89 -11.56
CA THR A 288 7.79 11.60 -10.56
C THR A 288 6.86 12.37 -9.62
N LEU A 289 7.35 12.72 -8.42
CA LEU A 289 6.56 13.48 -7.45
C LEU A 289 6.30 14.91 -7.95
N SER A 290 5.04 15.34 -7.91
CA SER A 290 4.63 16.73 -8.08
C SER A 290 3.35 16.98 -7.29
N GLU A 291 3.22 18.17 -6.70
CA GLU A 291 1.96 18.60 -6.08
C GLU A 291 0.85 18.77 -7.11
N LYS A 292 1.21 19.27 -8.30
CA LYS A 292 0.29 19.41 -9.43
C LYS A 292 0.48 18.26 -10.41
N ALA A 293 -0.58 17.51 -10.69
CA ALA A 293 -0.55 16.46 -11.68
C ALA A 293 -0.27 17.01 -13.10
N SER A 294 0.47 16.24 -13.90
CA SER A 294 0.80 16.61 -15.29
C SER A 294 -0.40 16.50 -16.24
N ASP A 295 -1.34 15.61 -15.92
CA ASP A 295 -2.62 15.44 -16.59
C ASP A 295 -3.61 14.65 -15.69
N ALA A 296 -4.88 14.64 -16.07
CA ALA A 296 -5.95 14.00 -15.32
C ALA A 296 -5.76 12.48 -15.15
N GLU A 297 -5.09 11.82 -16.10
CA GLU A 297 -4.75 10.40 -15.99
C GLU A 297 -3.69 10.16 -14.90
N ALA A 298 -2.65 11.00 -14.82
CA ALA A 298 -1.67 10.92 -13.74
C ALA A 298 -2.28 11.24 -12.37
N GLU A 299 -3.20 12.19 -12.31
CA GLU A 299 -3.95 12.52 -11.09
C GLU A 299 -4.79 11.33 -10.62
N ALA A 300 -5.61 10.76 -11.51
CA ALA A 300 -6.45 9.61 -11.20
C ALA A 300 -5.64 8.40 -10.73
N LEU A 301 -4.50 8.14 -11.37
CA LEU A 301 -3.58 7.07 -10.95
C LEU A 301 -3.02 7.34 -9.54
N ALA A 302 -2.56 8.56 -9.26
CA ALA A 302 -2.07 8.91 -7.92
C ALA A 302 -3.14 8.73 -6.85
N HIS A 303 -4.38 9.17 -7.09
CA HIS A 303 -5.49 8.95 -6.16
C HIS A 303 -5.76 7.48 -5.91
N LYS A 304 -5.69 6.64 -6.95
CA LYS A 304 -5.86 5.20 -6.81
C LYS A 304 -4.75 4.56 -5.98
N GLU A 305 -3.49 4.82 -6.33
CA GLU A 305 -2.33 4.21 -5.68
C GLU A 305 -2.18 4.65 -4.22
N ASN A 306 -2.52 5.91 -3.91
CA ASN A 306 -2.49 6.44 -2.54
C ASN A 306 -3.49 5.73 -1.60
N ARG A 307 -4.43 4.94 -2.13
CA ARG A 307 -5.46 4.24 -1.36
C ARG A 307 -5.13 2.76 -1.12
N SER A 308 -3.92 2.30 -1.44
CA SER A 308 -3.46 0.94 -1.14
C SER A 308 -3.55 0.61 0.36
N ASP A 309 -3.23 1.57 1.23
CA ASP A 309 -3.33 1.41 2.69
C ASP A 309 -4.78 1.25 3.16
N ILE A 310 -5.72 1.96 2.51
CA ILE A 310 -7.15 1.79 2.75
C ILE A 310 -7.56 0.37 2.38
N ILE A 311 -7.04 -0.24 1.31
CA ILE A 311 -7.33 -1.63 0.87
C ILE A 311 -6.81 -2.66 1.88
N ALA A 312 -5.72 -2.36 2.58
CA ALA A 312 -5.26 -3.14 3.72
C ALA A 312 -5.88 -2.69 5.05
N GLY A 313 -6.90 -1.85 5.03
CA GLY A 313 -7.64 -1.34 6.18
C GLY A 313 -6.79 -0.80 7.32
N LEU A 314 -5.67 -0.18 6.94
CA LEU A 314 -5.00 0.78 7.78
C LEU A 314 -5.87 2.04 7.81
N ASP A 315 -6.17 2.51 9.02
CA ASP A 315 -6.95 3.72 9.25
C ASP A 315 -6.16 4.94 8.76
N LEU A 316 -6.85 5.92 8.16
CA LEU A 316 -6.28 7.23 7.80
C LEU A 316 -6.23 8.19 9.01
N GLY A 317 -6.43 7.67 10.23
CA GLY A 317 -6.45 8.47 11.45
C GLY A 317 -5.16 9.26 11.63
N ALA A 318 -5.29 10.58 11.55
CA ALA A 318 -4.27 11.63 11.59
C ALA A 318 -3.39 11.71 10.33
N GLU A 319 -3.93 12.38 9.31
CA GLU A 319 -3.08 13.28 8.53
C GLU A 319 -2.52 14.31 9.49
N SER A 320 -1.33 14.07 10.06
CA SER A 320 -0.58 15.22 10.54
C SER A 320 -0.26 16.04 9.29
N GLU A 321 -0.89 17.21 9.15
CA GLU A 321 -0.37 18.29 8.32
C GLU A 321 1.15 18.33 8.53
N GLU A 322 1.91 18.13 7.45
CA GLU A 322 3.33 18.42 7.47
C GLU A 322 3.45 19.91 7.77
N VAL A 323 3.89 20.25 8.99
CA VAL A 323 4.51 21.55 9.22
C VAL A 323 5.73 21.58 8.30
N THR A 324 5.56 22.19 7.13
CA THR A 324 6.58 22.23 6.09
C THR A 324 7.71 23.16 6.54
N ASP A 325 8.79 22.57 7.05
CA ASP A 325 10.05 23.27 7.24
C ASP A 325 10.60 23.64 5.85
N ILE A 326 11.03 24.90 5.64
CA ILE A 326 11.69 25.37 4.41
C ILE A 326 12.86 24.43 4.02
N LEU A 327 13.52 23.81 5.00
CA LEU A 327 14.58 22.84 4.76
C LEU A 327 14.08 21.55 4.07
N ILE A 328 12.85 21.11 4.37
CA ILE A 328 12.21 19.97 3.70
C ILE A 328 11.94 20.30 2.23
N ASP A 329 11.41 21.48 1.94
CA ASP A 329 11.12 21.92 0.56
C ASP A 329 12.38 21.98 -0.30
N LEU A 330 13.48 22.50 0.24
CA LEU A 330 14.75 22.58 -0.49
C LEU A 330 15.31 21.19 -0.83
N VAL A 331 15.30 20.28 0.14
CA VAL A 331 15.80 18.91 -0.05
C VAL A 331 14.89 18.14 -0.99
N GLN A 332 13.57 18.30 -0.86
CA GLN A 332 12.60 17.67 -1.75
C GLN A 332 12.71 18.22 -3.19
N ARG A 333 13.01 19.50 -3.37
CA ARG A 333 13.25 20.09 -4.70
C ARG A 333 14.48 19.49 -5.37
N GLU A 334 15.58 19.31 -4.63
CA GLU A 334 16.78 18.63 -5.13
C GLU A 334 16.43 17.19 -5.53
N SER A 335 15.83 16.43 -4.63
CA SER A 335 15.39 15.04 -4.87
C SER A 335 14.46 14.92 -6.08
N LYS A 336 13.46 15.80 -6.23
CA LYS A 336 12.57 15.88 -7.41
C LYS A 336 13.37 16.08 -8.71
N SER A 337 14.41 16.93 -8.68
CA SER A 337 15.29 17.16 -9.84
C SER A 337 16.08 15.90 -10.23
N HIS A 338 16.70 15.22 -9.26
CA HIS A 338 17.41 13.96 -9.47
C HIS A 338 16.47 12.85 -9.98
N SER A 339 15.24 12.79 -9.45
CA SER A 339 14.20 11.86 -9.90
C SER A 339 13.87 12.06 -11.39
N MET A 340 13.75 13.32 -11.83
CA MET A 340 13.51 13.67 -13.24
C MET A 340 14.71 13.33 -14.14
N VAL A 341 15.94 13.51 -13.65
CA VAL A 341 17.16 13.11 -14.38
C VAL A 341 17.19 11.59 -14.58
N PHE A 342 16.92 10.82 -13.53
CA PHE A 342 16.82 9.37 -13.63
C PHE A 342 15.70 8.95 -14.60
N ALA A 343 14.51 9.51 -14.46
CA ALA A 343 13.35 9.17 -15.29
C ALA A 343 13.65 9.37 -16.80
N ARG A 344 14.30 10.47 -17.18
CA ARG A 344 14.72 10.72 -18.58
C ARG A 344 15.72 9.68 -19.10
N LYS A 345 16.69 9.28 -18.27
CA LYS A 345 17.66 8.23 -18.61
C LYS A 345 16.95 6.89 -18.77
N ALA A 346 16.05 6.54 -17.85
CA ALA A 346 15.24 5.32 -17.94
C ALA A 346 14.43 5.26 -19.24
N VAL A 347 13.75 6.35 -19.63
CA VAL A 347 13.07 6.41 -20.94
C VAL A 347 14.05 6.15 -22.10
N SER A 348 15.20 6.82 -22.11
CA SER A 348 16.21 6.67 -23.18
C SER A 348 16.71 5.23 -23.31
N GLU A 349 17.04 4.58 -22.19
CA GLU A 349 17.61 3.22 -22.19
C GLU A 349 16.59 2.12 -22.47
N MET A 350 15.34 2.33 -22.06
CA MET A 350 14.31 1.29 -22.16
C MET A 350 13.54 1.37 -23.48
N LYS A 351 13.51 2.52 -24.16
CA LYS A 351 12.79 2.71 -25.43
C LYS A 351 13.18 1.76 -26.57
N PRO A 352 14.45 1.31 -26.71
CA PRO A 352 14.81 0.27 -27.68
C PRO A 352 14.28 -1.12 -27.32
N VAL A 353 13.88 -1.32 -26.07
CA VAL A 353 13.60 -2.64 -25.50
C VAL A 353 12.11 -2.90 -25.35
N THR A 354 11.33 -1.86 -25.01
CA THR A 354 9.88 -1.90 -24.80
C THR A 354 9.19 -0.63 -25.30
N GLY A 355 7.88 -0.73 -25.53
CA GLY A 355 7.04 0.41 -25.90
C GLY A 355 6.76 1.35 -24.72
N PHE A 356 6.48 2.61 -25.03
CA PHE A 356 6.07 3.64 -24.08
C PHE A 356 4.72 4.21 -24.49
N THR A 357 4.01 4.82 -23.54
CA THR A 357 2.86 5.66 -23.86
C THR A 357 3.29 6.90 -24.66
N GLY A 358 2.33 7.60 -25.27
CA GLY A 358 2.59 8.87 -25.96
C GLY A 358 3.17 9.96 -25.05
N LYS A 359 3.00 9.82 -23.73
CA LYS A 359 3.58 10.68 -22.70
C LYS A 359 4.37 9.82 -21.69
N PRO A 360 5.63 9.46 -22.03
CA PRO A 360 6.41 8.49 -21.25
C PRO A 360 6.83 9.00 -19.87
N LEU A 361 6.80 10.31 -19.65
CA LEU A 361 7.12 10.96 -18.39
C LEU A 361 5.91 11.74 -17.89
N ARG A 362 5.52 11.48 -16.65
CA ARG A 362 4.40 12.14 -15.97
C ARG A 362 4.77 12.50 -14.54
N SER A 363 3.90 13.25 -13.88
CA SER A 363 4.09 13.63 -12.48
C SER A 363 2.76 13.80 -11.77
N ALA A 364 2.66 13.38 -10.51
CA ALA A 364 1.50 13.58 -9.65
C ALA A 364 1.86 13.36 -8.16
N GLY A 365 0.87 13.54 -7.27
CA GLY A 365 1.04 13.51 -5.81
C GLY A 365 1.07 12.10 -5.20
N PHE A 366 1.94 11.21 -5.69
CA PHE A 366 2.08 9.86 -5.15
C PHE A 366 2.71 9.86 -3.75
N VAL A 367 2.01 9.33 -2.76
CA VAL A 367 2.48 9.23 -1.36
C VAL A 367 3.77 8.40 -1.28
N VAL A 368 3.88 7.32 -2.05
CA VAL A 368 5.07 6.46 -2.07
C VAL A 368 6.34 7.17 -2.57
N LEU A 369 6.20 8.30 -3.27
CA LEU A 369 7.32 9.10 -3.79
C LEU A 369 7.69 10.28 -2.88
N LYS A 370 7.02 10.45 -1.72
CA LYS A 370 7.21 11.62 -0.84
C LYS A 370 8.49 11.61 0.01
N ALA A 371 9.40 10.65 -0.15
CA ALA A 371 10.68 10.68 0.54
C ALA A 371 11.47 11.96 0.18
N PRO A 372 11.63 12.93 1.11
CA PRO A 372 12.15 14.25 0.75
C PRO A 372 13.61 14.19 0.30
N ASP A 373 14.40 13.30 0.88
CA ASP A 373 15.85 13.16 0.73
C ASP A 373 16.27 12.01 -0.19
N VAL A 374 15.33 11.32 -0.84
CA VAL A 374 15.60 10.16 -1.71
C VAL A 374 15.00 10.36 -3.09
N PRO A 375 15.81 10.42 -4.17
CA PRO A 375 15.30 10.46 -5.53
C PRO A 375 14.39 9.25 -5.80
N SER A 376 13.15 9.50 -6.21
CA SER A 376 12.07 8.51 -6.22
C SER A 376 11.29 8.57 -7.53
N VAL A 377 11.07 7.41 -8.15
CA VAL A 377 10.16 7.29 -9.31
C VAL A 377 9.19 6.13 -9.13
N LEU A 378 8.02 6.25 -9.75
CA LEU A 378 7.09 5.15 -9.94
C LEU A 378 7.11 4.74 -11.41
N VAL A 379 7.26 3.45 -11.68
CA VAL A 379 7.37 2.87 -13.02
C VAL A 379 6.12 2.01 -13.27
N GLU A 380 5.25 2.50 -14.14
CA GLU A 380 4.16 1.71 -14.72
C GLU A 380 4.72 0.89 -15.88
N LEU A 381 4.98 -0.39 -15.67
CA LEU A 381 5.62 -1.27 -16.66
C LEU A 381 4.80 -1.42 -17.96
N GLY A 382 3.50 -1.21 -17.87
CA GLY A 382 2.50 -1.35 -18.90
C GLY A 382 1.13 -1.51 -18.25
N TYR A 383 0.06 -1.58 -19.05
CA TYR A 383 -1.29 -1.60 -18.50
C TYR A 383 -1.96 -2.98 -18.59
N LEU A 384 -2.37 -3.56 -17.46
CA LEU A 384 -3.02 -4.87 -17.41
C LEU A 384 -4.39 -4.92 -18.11
N SER A 385 -4.99 -3.76 -18.40
CA SER A 385 -6.18 -3.66 -19.24
C SER A 385 -5.90 -3.88 -20.74
N SER A 386 -4.64 -3.76 -21.18
CA SER A 386 -4.19 -4.05 -22.53
C SER A 386 -3.74 -5.51 -22.64
N ARG A 387 -4.42 -6.32 -23.48
CA ARG A 387 -4.02 -7.72 -23.73
C ARG A 387 -2.58 -7.85 -24.24
N HIS A 388 -2.10 -6.84 -24.97
CA HIS A 388 -0.72 -6.81 -25.47
C HIS A 388 0.29 -6.64 -24.33
N ASP A 389 0.04 -5.67 -23.45
CA ASP A 389 0.92 -5.41 -22.30
C ASP A 389 0.82 -6.54 -21.30
N GLU A 390 -0.38 -7.05 -21.00
CA GLU A 390 -0.56 -8.21 -20.11
C GLU A 390 0.25 -9.43 -20.58
N ALA A 391 0.30 -9.69 -21.90
CA ALA A 391 1.11 -10.75 -22.47
C ALA A 391 2.62 -10.49 -22.31
N GLN A 392 3.08 -9.25 -22.46
CA GLN A 392 4.47 -8.85 -22.23
C GLN A 392 4.85 -8.94 -20.74
N LEU A 393 4.04 -8.35 -19.89
CA LEU A 393 4.18 -8.35 -18.43
C LEU A 393 4.25 -9.77 -17.88
N SER A 394 3.44 -10.69 -18.42
CA SER A 394 3.43 -12.10 -18.05
C SER A 394 4.65 -12.89 -18.56
N SER A 395 5.35 -12.41 -19.58
CA SER A 395 6.51 -13.07 -20.17
C SER A 395 7.79 -12.90 -19.33
N PRO A 396 8.41 -13.99 -18.83
CA PRO A 396 9.68 -13.91 -18.10
C PRO A 396 10.81 -13.30 -18.93
N SER A 397 10.88 -13.59 -20.24
CA SER A 397 11.93 -13.07 -21.11
C SER A 397 11.79 -11.57 -21.37
N TRP A 398 10.55 -11.07 -21.45
CA TRP A 398 10.32 -9.63 -21.54
C TRP A 398 10.71 -8.93 -20.25
N ARG A 399 10.32 -9.47 -19.08
CA ARG A 399 10.69 -8.91 -17.77
C ARG A 399 12.20 -8.85 -17.59
N ASP A 400 12.91 -9.91 -17.95
CA ASP A 400 14.37 -9.98 -17.88
C ASP A 400 15.04 -8.93 -18.78
N LYS A 401 14.57 -8.79 -20.03
CA LYS A 401 15.08 -7.80 -21.00
C LYS A 401 14.86 -6.37 -20.51
N VAL A 402 13.67 -6.06 -19.98
CA VAL A 402 13.32 -4.73 -19.45
C VAL A 402 14.05 -4.43 -18.15
N ALA A 403 14.25 -5.42 -17.27
CA ALA A 403 15.05 -5.29 -16.06
C ALA A 403 16.53 -5.01 -16.38
N GLY A 404 17.09 -5.64 -17.41
CA GLY A 404 18.43 -5.32 -17.91
C GLY A 404 18.53 -3.87 -18.43
N ALA A 405 17.53 -3.38 -19.17
CA ALA A 405 17.50 -2.00 -19.64
C ALA A 405 17.36 -0.97 -18.49
N MET A 406 16.57 -1.29 -17.47
CA MET A 406 16.47 -0.49 -16.24
C MET A 406 17.81 -0.44 -15.50
N THR A 407 18.54 -1.56 -15.45
CA THR A 407 19.89 -1.59 -14.86
C THR A 407 20.85 -0.66 -15.59
N SER A 408 20.85 -0.66 -16.93
CA SER A 408 21.63 0.30 -17.74
C SER A 408 21.26 1.77 -17.46
N ALA A 409 19.99 2.05 -17.19
CA ALA A 409 19.54 3.40 -16.81
C ALA A 409 20.08 3.83 -15.45
N ILE A 410 20.08 2.91 -14.48
CA ILE A 410 20.64 3.09 -13.13
C ILE A 410 22.14 3.35 -13.23
N ASP A 411 22.87 2.57 -14.02
CA ASP A 411 24.30 2.77 -14.29
C ASP A 411 24.59 4.17 -14.83
N LYS A 412 23.85 4.60 -15.86
CA LYS A 412 24.01 5.92 -16.48
C LYS A 412 23.63 7.07 -15.56
N TYR A 413 22.71 6.85 -14.62
CA TYR A 413 22.34 7.84 -13.62
C TYR A 413 23.48 8.04 -12.62
N PHE A 414 23.94 6.96 -11.99
CA PHE A 414 25.01 7.06 -10.98
C PHE A 414 26.38 7.43 -11.57
N ALA A 415 26.67 7.08 -12.82
CA ALA A 415 27.89 7.56 -13.50
C ALA A 415 27.92 9.10 -13.64
N THR A 416 26.75 9.74 -13.83
CA THR A 416 26.66 11.20 -13.95
C THR A 416 26.80 11.89 -12.59
N GLU A 417 26.21 11.32 -11.54
CA GLU A 417 26.35 11.79 -10.16
C GLU A 417 27.82 11.84 -9.70
N VAL A 418 28.58 10.78 -9.99
CA VAL A 418 30.00 10.70 -9.62
C VAL A 418 30.81 11.80 -10.33
N ALA A 419 30.52 12.07 -11.60
CA ALA A 419 31.20 13.11 -12.37
C ALA A 419 30.90 14.55 -11.89
N GLN A 420 29.71 14.78 -11.32
CA GLN A 420 29.32 16.09 -10.78
C GLN A 420 29.88 16.36 -9.37
N ARG A 421 30.15 15.32 -8.58
CA ARG A 421 30.79 15.46 -7.25
C ARG A 421 32.32 15.59 -7.29
N GLY A 422 32.94 15.28 -8.43
CA GLY A 422 34.40 15.39 -8.65
C GLY A 422 34.87 16.73 -9.23
N LYS A 423 33.95 17.69 -9.42
CA LYS A 423 34.23 19.09 -9.75
C LYS A 423 33.86 19.95 -8.54
#